data_AF-A0A5J5CSR2-F1
#
_entry.id   AF-A0A5J5CSR2-F1
#
_cell.length_a   1.000
_cell.length_b   1.000
_cell.length_c   1.000
_cell.angle_alpha   90.00
_cell.angle_beta   90.00
_cell.angle_gamma   90.00
#
_symmetry.space_group_name_H-M   'P 1'
#
loop_
_entity.id
_entity.type
_entity.pdbx_description
1 polymer ?
#
loop_
_entity_poly.entity_id
_entity_poly.type
_entity_poly.pdbx_seq_one_letter_code
_entity_poly.pdbx_strand_id
1 'polypeptide(L)'
;MSHIVSKLQLLQGETFSENYSHTEQCRPCTECTGLMRMETPCTDSNDAICICNYNFFFNGISGQCEPCTVCPVGQGVFAHCEHDHDTVCEECVDDTFSDRESSLDPCLPCTICDEEDSEIQLAVCTPNSDSLPWSGSASRVVEGGQCAFSAFTAAV
;
A
#
# COMPACT_ATOMS: atom_id res chain seq x y z
N MET A 1 -37.32 -6.04 37.55
CA MET A 1 -36.09 -5.77 36.80
C MET A 1 -35.75 -7.05 36.06
N SER A 2 -35.95 -7.05 34.74
CA SER A 2 -35.96 -8.22 33.87
C SER A 2 -34.58 -8.88 33.78
N HIS A 3 -34.45 -10.08 34.30
CA HIS A 3 -33.38 -11.00 33.95
C HIS A 3 -33.97 -12.06 33.02
N ILE A 4 -33.87 -11.83 31.71
CA ILE A 4 -34.05 -12.91 30.74
C ILE A 4 -32.97 -12.80 29.66
N VAL A 5 -31.80 -13.32 30.00
CA VAL A 5 -31.02 -14.20 29.12
C VAL A 5 -30.71 -15.40 30.01
N SER A 6 -31.55 -16.44 29.91
CA SER A 6 -31.47 -17.61 30.78
C SER A 6 -30.21 -18.42 30.45
N LYS A 7 -29.11 -18.13 31.15
CA LYS A 7 -28.14 -19.09 31.71
C LYS A 7 -27.83 -20.36 30.89
N LEU A 8 -27.71 -20.28 29.57
CA LEU A 8 -26.61 -20.98 28.90
C LEU A 8 -25.44 -20.01 29.01
N GLN A 9 -24.32 -20.49 29.52
CA GLN A 9 -23.09 -19.74 29.62
C GLN A 9 -22.81 -19.09 28.26
N LEU A 10 -23.16 -17.80 28.07
CA LEU A 10 -22.55 -17.00 27.01
C LEU A 10 -21.09 -16.93 27.44
N LEU A 11 -20.29 -17.88 26.99
CA LEU A 11 -18.85 -17.76 27.03
C LEU A 11 -18.59 -16.55 26.14
N GLN A 12 -18.27 -15.41 26.77
CA GLN A 12 -18.09 -14.15 26.06
C GLN A 12 -17.09 -14.37 24.93
N GLY A 13 -17.55 -14.25 23.68
CA GLY A 13 -16.75 -14.51 22.48
C GLY A 13 -16.93 -15.87 21.81
N GLU A 14 -17.82 -16.76 22.29
CA GLU A 14 -18.07 -18.08 21.65
C GLU A 14 -19.41 -18.18 20.91
N THR A 15 -20.43 -17.42 21.29
CA THR A 15 -21.75 -17.47 20.66
C THR A 15 -22.44 -16.09 20.56
N PHE A 16 -23.26 -15.87 19.53
CA PHE A 16 -24.02 -14.63 19.28
C PHE A 16 -25.49 -14.91 18.89
N SER A 17 -26.35 -13.89 18.99
CA SER A 17 -27.73 -13.92 18.47
C SER A 17 -28.17 -12.53 17.98
N GLU A 18 -28.43 -12.41 16.68
CA GLU A 18 -28.88 -11.14 16.06
C GLU A 18 -30.26 -10.69 16.55
N ASN A 19 -31.09 -11.64 16.96
CA ASN A 19 -32.45 -11.38 17.41
C ASN A 19 -32.54 -11.54 18.93
N TYR A 20 -33.20 -10.58 19.59
CA TYR A 20 -33.40 -10.61 21.03
C TYR A 20 -34.60 -11.49 21.37
N SER A 21 -34.33 -12.75 21.68
CA SER A 21 -35.36 -13.74 21.97
C SER A 21 -35.03 -14.50 23.24
N HIS A 22 -36.08 -14.94 23.93
CA HIS A 22 -35.97 -15.78 25.13
C HIS A 22 -36.06 -17.27 24.81
N THR A 23 -36.33 -17.61 23.55
CA THR A 23 -36.52 -18.99 23.07
C THR A 23 -35.54 -19.37 21.97
N GLU A 24 -34.90 -18.40 21.33
CA GLU A 24 -33.94 -18.62 20.25
C GLU A 24 -32.58 -19.02 20.82
N GLN A 25 -31.96 -20.04 20.24
CA GLN A 25 -30.64 -20.50 20.65
C GLN A 25 -29.56 -19.61 20.04
N CYS A 26 -28.51 -19.32 20.82
CA CYS A 26 -27.35 -18.59 20.33
C CYS A 26 -26.58 -19.45 19.31
N ARG A 27 -26.12 -18.82 18.24
CA ARG A 27 -25.28 -19.45 17.21
C ARG A 27 -23.80 -19.33 17.61
N PRO A 28 -22.95 -20.32 17.29
CA PRO A 28 -21.52 -20.18 17.51
C PRO A 28 -20.97 -19.03 16.66
N CYS A 29 -20.01 -18.29 17.21
CA CYS A 29 -19.30 -17.24 16.48
C CYS A 29 -18.46 -17.84 15.34
N THR A 30 -18.33 -17.09 14.26
CA THR A 30 -17.38 -17.39 13.19
C THR A 30 -15.94 -17.23 13.70
N GLU A 31 -15.12 -18.26 13.53
CA GLU A 31 -13.68 -18.19 13.81
C GLU A 31 -12.91 -17.79 12.55
N CYS A 32 -12.17 -16.68 12.62
CA CYS A 32 -11.29 -16.27 11.53
C CYS A 32 -10.06 -17.19 11.50
N THR A 33 -9.97 -18.04 10.47
CA THR A 33 -8.90 -19.02 10.29
C THR A 33 -8.11 -18.77 9.00
N GLY A 34 -6.92 -19.37 8.88
CA GLY A 34 -6.09 -19.25 7.68
C GLY A 34 -5.46 -17.87 7.53
N LEU A 35 -5.71 -17.22 6.39
CA LEU A 35 -5.17 -15.89 6.03
C LEU A 35 -6.13 -14.75 6.39
N MET A 36 -7.07 -15.00 7.30
CA MET A 36 -8.04 -14.02 7.76
C MET A 36 -7.71 -13.53 9.16
N ARG A 37 -8.12 -12.30 9.45
CA ARG A 37 -8.10 -11.69 10.78
C ARG A 37 -9.49 -11.17 11.14
N MET A 38 -9.69 -10.96 12.43
CA MET A 38 -10.91 -10.36 12.95
C MET A 38 -10.88 -8.84 12.75
N GLU A 39 -11.87 -8.30 12.03
CA GLU A 39 -12.09 -6.86 11.92
C GLU A 39 -12.96 -6.37 13.08
N THR A 40 -14.11 -7.02 13.28
CA THR A 40 -15.00 -6.77 14.41
C THR A 40 -15.08 -8.01 15.29
N PRO A 41 -14.98 -7.85 16.62
CA PRO A 41 -15.10 -8.98 17.53
C PRO A 41 -16.51 -9.53 17.55
N CYS A 42 -16.63 -10.84 17.83
CA CYS A 42 -17.91 -11.43 18.13
C CYS A 42 -18.47 -10.85 19.45
N THR A 43 -19.73 -10.46 19.43
CA THR A 43 -20.47 -10.02 20.63
C THR A 43 -21.64 -10.96 20.90
N ASP A 44 -22.42 -10.68 21.93
CA ASP A 44 -23.67 -11.41 22.20
C ASP A 44 -24.74 -11.21 21.12
N SER A 45 -24.59 -10.17 20.29
CA SER A 45 -25.58 -9.66 19.35
C SER A 45 -25.11 -9.71 17.90
N ASN A 46 -23.81 -9.68 17.64
CA ASN A 46 -23.24 -9.69 16.30
C ASN A 46 -22.16 -10.76 16.18
N ASP A 47 -22.09 -11.38 15.01
CA ASP A 47 -20.99 -12.29 14.70
C ASP A 47 -19.66 -11.55 14.53
N ALA A 48 -18.55 -12.30 14.60
CA ALA A 48 -17.26 -11.79 14.18
C ALA A 48 -17.23 -11.54 12.66
N ILE A 49 -16.67 -10.41 12.25
CA ILE A 49 -16.38 -10.14 10.83
C ILE A 49 -14.92 -10.49 10.58
N CYS A 50 -14.69 -11.39 9.63
CA CYS A 50 -13.38 -11.82 9.20
C CYS A 50 -13.00 -11.19 7.87
N ILE A 51 -11.83 -10.56 7.80
CA ILE A 51 -11.25 -9.96 6.61
C ILE A 51 -9.87 -10.54 6.33
N CYS A 52 -9.31 -10.32 5.14
CA CYS A 52 -7.95 -10.75 4.87
C CYS A 52 -6.94 -10.10 5.82
N ASN A 53 -5.92 -10.86 6.19
CA ASN A 53 -4.89 -10.41 7.12
C ASN A 53 -4.03 -9.29 6.50
N TYR A 54 -3.18 -8.65 7.29
CA TYR A 54 -2.24 -7.64 6.78
C TYR A 54 -1.39 -8.23 5.65
N ASN A 55 -1.20 -7.43 4.59
CA ASN A 55 -0.51 -7.83 3.36
C ASN A 55 -1.26 -8.88 2.52
N PHE A 56 -2.58 -9.03 2.73
CA PHE A 56 -3.45 -9.82 1.88
C PHE A 56 -4.73 -9.06 1.54
N PHE A 57 -5.24 -9.28 0.32
CA PHE A 57 -6.54 -8.78 -0.14
C PHE A 57 -7.45 -9.94 -0.54
N PHE A 58 -8.76 -9.71 -0.52
CA PHE A 58 -9.72 -10.72 -0.95
C PHE A 58 -9.88 -10.71 -2.46
N ASN A 59 -9.42 -11.76 -3.14
CA ASN A 59 -9.64 -11.92 -4.57
C ASN A 59 -11.01 -12.55 -4.82
N GLY A 60 -11.96 -11.75 -5.32
CA GLY A 60 -13.32 -12.20 -5.61
C GLY A 60 -13.44 -13.26 -6.72
N ILE A 61 -12.40 -13.48 -7.53
CA ILE A 61 -12.37 -14.50 -8.60
C ILE A 61 -11.95 -15.85 -8.02
N SER A 62 -10.87 -15.88 -7.22
CA SER A 62 -10.40 -17.12 -6.57
C SER A 62 -11.18 -17.46 -5.30
N GLY A 63 -11.85 -16.47 -4.70
CA GLY A 63 -12.60 -16.60 -3.45
C GLY A 63 -11.68 -16.76 -2.23
N GLN A 64 -10.43 -16.30 -2.32
CA GLN A 64 -9.39 -16.50 -1.31
C GLN A 64 -8.63 -15.21 -1.02
N CYS A 65 -7.98 -15.14 0.14
CA CYS A 65 -7.05 -14.08 0.46
C CYS A 65 -5.72 -14.32 -0.28
N GLU A 66 -5.31 -13.36 -1.10
CA GLU A 66 -4.09 -13.40 -1.89
C GLU A 66 -3.11 -12.34 -1.39
N PRO A 67 -1.79 -12.60 -1.47
CA PRO A 67 -0.80 -11.63 -1.02
C PRO A 67 -0.87 -10.37 -1.88
N CYS A 68 -0.71 -9.22 -1.25
CA CYS A 68 -0.66 -7.94 -1.96
C CYS A 68 0.46 -7.92 -2.99
N THR A 69 0.20 -7.32 -4.15
CA THR A 69 1.17 -7.09 -5.20
C THR A 69 2.25 -6.12 -4.70
N VAL A 70 3.50 -6.44 -5.03
CA VAL A 70 4.67 -5.57 -4.80
C VAL A 70 4.95 -4.85 -6.10
N CYS A 71 5.03 -3.52 -6.05
CA CYS A 71 5.39 -2.72 -7.21
C CYS A 71 6.89 -2.89 -7.51
N PRO A 72 7.26 -3.25 -8.74
CA PRO A 72 8.66 -3.43 -9.12
C PRO A 72 9.40 -2.09 -9.22
N VAL A 73 10.72 -2.17 -9.31
CA VAL A 73 11.58 -1.02 -9.64
C VAL A 73 11.07 -0.33 -10.92
N GLY A 74 10.98 1.00 -10.91
CA GLY A 74 10.35 1.77 -11.98
C GLY A 74 8.86 2.06 -11.78
N GLN A 75 8.22 1.42 -10.79
CA GLN A 75 6.84 1.64 -10.43
C GLN A 75 6.70 2.02 -8.95
N GLY A 76 5.71 2.86 -8.66
CA GLY A 76 5.34 3.27 -7.32
C GLY A 76 3.92 2.84 -6.98
N VAL A 77 3.61 2.82 -5.68
CA VAL A 77 2.26 2.54 -5.20
C VAL A 77 1.35 3.75 -5.40
N PHE A 78 0.34 3.58 -6.24
CA PHE A 78 -0.74 4.56 -6.43
C PHE A 78 -1.85 4.38 -5.39
N ALA A 79 -2.24 3.13 -5.13
CA ALA A 79 -3.20 2.77 -4.09
C ALA A 79 -2.66 1.61 -3.26
N HIS A 80 -2.71 1.75 -1.94
CA HIS A 80 -2.26 0.71 -1.02
C HIS A 80 -3.20 -0.49 -1.06
N CYS A 81 -2.63 -1.66 -0.81
CA CYS A 81 -3.42 -2.86 -0.59
C CYS A 81 -4.25 -2.75 0.68
N GLU A 82 -5.54 -3.08 0.57
CA GLU A 82 -6.45 -3.23 1.69
C GLU A 82 -7.05 -4.64 1.70
N HIS A 83 -7.91 -4.93 2.67
CA HIS A 83 -8.46 -6.28 2.80
C HIS A 83 -9.39 -6.68 1.65
N ASP A 84 -9.89 -5.73 0.87
CA ASP A 84 -10.86 -5.90 -0.22
C ASP A 84 -10.30 -5.59 -1.62
N HIS A 85 -9.11 -4.99 -1.72
CA HIS A 85 -8.46 -4.69 -2.99
C HIS A 85 -6.94 -4.76 -2.92
N ASP A 86 -6.33 -5.15 -4.04
CA ASP A 86 -4.88 -5.27 -4.17
C ASP A 86 -4.18 -3.91 -4.30
N THR A 87 -2.86 -3.91 -4.11
CA THR A 87 -1.99 -2.79 -4.45
C THR A 87 -2.18 -2.40 -5.92
N VAL A 88 -2.34 -1.11 -6.20
CA VAL A 88 -2.31 -0.57 -7.56
C VAL A 88 -0.97 0.12 -7.77
N CYS A 89 -0.21 -0.35 -8.75
CA CYS A 89 1.07 0.24 -9.13
C CYS A 89 0.91 1.18 -10.32
N GLU A 90 1.68 2.27 -10.32
CA GLU A 90 1.80 3.19 -11.45
C GLU A 90 3.25 3.30 -11.91
N GLU A 91 3.45 3.60 -13.20
CA GLU A 91 4.80 3.87 -13.72
C GLU A 91 5.26 5.26 -13.27
N CYS A 92 6.52 5.35 -12.84
CA CYS A 92 7.09 6.63 -12.48
C CYS A 92 7.35 7.47 -13.75
N VAL A 93 6.67 8.61 -13.84
CA VAL A 93 6.75 9.60 -14.92
C VAL A 93 7.01 10.99 -14.35
N ASP A 94 7.23 11.99 -15.20
CA ASP A 94 7.33 13.41 -14.81
C ASP A 94 8.32 13.70 -13.67
N ASP A 95 9.59 13.33 -13.87
CA ASP A 95 10.69 13.56 -12.91
C ASP A 95 10.47 12.87 -11.55
N THR A 96 9.98 11.62 -11.58
CA THR A 96 9.89 10.73 -10.42
C THR A 96 10.57 9.39 -10.68
N PHE A 97 10.96 8.69 -9.60
CA PHE A 97 11.62 7.40 -9.66
C PHE A 97 11.22 6.46 -8.50
N SER A 98 11.46 5.17 -8.69
CA SER A 98 11.38 4.13 -7.66
C SER A 98 12.54 3.16 -7.85
N ASP A 99 13.47 3.13 -6.88
CA ASP A 99 14.74 2.38 -6.93
C ASP A 99 14.65 0.97 -6.31
N ARG A 100 13.49 0.60 -5.78
CA ARG A 100 13.27 -0.64 -5.04
C ARG A 100 11.88 -1.19 -5.27
N GLU A 101 11.72 -2.48 -5.04
CA GLU A 101 10.41 -3.10 -5.03
C GLU A 101 9.69 -2.78 -3.70
N SER A 102 8.44 -2.31 -3.76
CA SER A 102 7.68 -1.94 -2.58
C SER A 102 6.17 -2.12 -2.75
N SER A 103 5.47 -2.49 -1.69
CA SER A 103 4.00 -2.49 -1.61
C SER A 103 3.44 -1.26 -0.90
N LEU A 104 4.32 -0.34 -0.47
CA LEU A 104 3.94 0.88 0.26
C LEU A 104 4.49 2.17 -0.35
N ASP A 105 5.65 2.12 -1.02
CA ASP A 105 6.33 3.35 -1.43
C ASP A 105 5.78 3.88 -2.78
N PRO A 106 5.34 5.15 -2.85
CA PRO A 106 4.96 5.79 -4.11
C PRO A 106 6.21 6.18 -4.92
N CYS A 107 6.00 6.66 -6.15
CA CYS A 107 7.08 7.26 -6.93
C CYS A 107 7.64 8.49 -6.19
N LEU A 108 8.96 8.53 -6.01
CA LEU A 108 9.65 9.59 -5.30
C LEU A 108 10.09 10.67 -6.28
N PRO A 109 10.03 11.97 -5.91
CA PRO A 109 10.54 13.03 -6.76
C PRO A 109 12.06 12.90 -6.91
N CYS A 110 12.55 13.12 -8.13
CA CYS A 110 13.99 13.15 -8.37
C CYS A 110 14.66 14.33 -7.66
N THR A 111 15.93 14.16 -7.29
CA THR A 111 16.77 15.21 -6.72
C THR A 111 17.00 16.32 -7.75
N ILE A 112 16.56 17.54 -7.44
CA ILE A 112 16.75 18.72 -8.28
C ILE A 112 18.13 19.33 -7.99
N CYS A 113 18.91 19.64 -9.03
CA CYS A 113 20.17 20.36 -8.89
C CYS A 113 19.90 21.86 -8.65
N ASP A 114 20.57 22.46 -7.66
CA ASP A 114 20.46 23.91 -7.43
C ASP A 114 21.44 24.69 -8.31
N GLU A 115 20.92 25.63 -9.11
CA GLU A 115 21.71 26.50 -9.98
C GLU A 115 22.53 27.54 -9.19
N GLU A 116 22.12 27.88 -7.97
CA GLU A 116 22.83 28.84 -7.10
C GLU A 116 24.14 28.23 -6.58
N ASP A 117 24.14 26.92 -6.31
CA ASP A 117 25.29 26.18 -5.79
C ASP A 117 26.20 25.57 -6.87
N SER A 118 25.96 25.89 -8.15
CA SER A 118 26.78 25.43 -9.29
C SER A 118 26.90 23.90 -9.39
N GLU A 119 25.83 23.18 -9.05
CA GLU A 119 25.79 21.72 -9.16
C GLU A 119 25.63 21.27 -10.62
N ILE A 120 26.28 20.14 -10.94
CA ILE A 120 26.23 19.53 -12.27
C ILE A 120 25.57 18.17 -12.15
N GLN A 121 24.65 17.87 -13.06
CA GLN A 121 24.03 16.55 -13.12
C GLN A 121 24.99 15.54 -13.74
N LEU A 122 25.42 14.55 -12.95
CA LEU A 122 26.24 13.43 -13.44
C LEU A 122 25.41 12.30 -14.02
N ALA A 123 24.18 12.14 -13.53
CA ALA A 123 23.23 11.14 -13.98
C ALA A 123 21.85 11.79 -14.11
N VAL A 124 21.22 11.55 -15.26
CA VAL A 124 19.84 11.97 -15.51
C VAL A 124 18.90 11.11 -14.67
N CYS A 125 17.77 11.69 -14.26
CA CYS A 125 16.76 10.90 -13.58
C CYS A 125 16.12 9.90 -14.56
N THR A 126 15.81 8.71 -14.07
CA THR A 126 15.05 7.71 -14.80
C THR A 126 13.97 7.13 -13.89
N PRO A 127 12.93 6.45 -14.41
CA PRO A 127 11.91 5.84 -13.57
C PRO A 127 12.46 4.89 -12.49
N ASN A 128 13.66 4.31 -12.70
CA ASN A 128 14.28 3.37 -11.78
C ASN A 128 15.45 3.95 -10.96
N SER A 129 15.84 5.20 -11.17
CA SER A 129 17.03 5.77 -10.53
C SER A 129 16.95 7.27 -10.37
N ASP A 130 17.34 7.76 -9.19
CA ASP A 130 17.45 9.18 -8.92
C ASP A 130 18.52 9.86 -9.81
N SER A 131 18.40 11.17 -9.95
CA SER A 131 19.47 12.04 -10.45
C SER A 131 20.58 12.20 -9.43
N LEU A 132 21.83 12.27 -9.90
CA LEU A 132 23.01 12.48 -9.06
C LEU A 132 23.61 13.87 -9.29
N PRO A 133 23.54 14.79 -8.31
CA PRO A 133 24.23 16.06 -8.37
C PRO A 133 25.73 15.91 -8.06
N TRP A 134 26.55 16.77 -8.64
CA TRP A 134 27.98 16.90 -8.37
C TRP A 134 28.36 18.35 -8.12
N SER A 135 28.96 18.59 -6.96
CA SER A 135 29.35 19.91 -6.46
C SER A 135 30.82 20.26 -6.79
N GLY A 136 31.26 20.01 -8.02
CA GLY A 136 32.62 20.31 -8.48
C GLY A 136 32.63 21.28 -9.65
N SER A 137 33.74 22.01 -9.83
CA SER A 137 33.85 23.10 -10.80
C SER A 137 33.85 22.64 -12.27
N ALA A 138 32.69 22.57 -12.91
CA ALA A 138 32.56 22.49 -14.37
C ALA A 138 31.33 23.29 -14.87
N SER A 139 31.39 23.78 -16.11
CA SER A 139 30.49 24.79 -16.68
C SER A 139 29.16 24.21 -17.22
N ARG A 140 28.11 25.04 -17.12
CA ARG A 140 26.67 24.78 -17.35
C ARG A 140 26.28 24.45 -18.81
N VAL A 141 25.21 23.65 -18.98
CA VAL A 141 24.12 23.83 -19.98
C VAL A 141 22.78 23.40 -19.37
N VAL A 142 21.69 24.12 -19.70
CA VAL A 142 20.30 23.82 -19.32
C VAL A 142 19.48 23.67 -20.60
N GLU A 143 18.83 22.53 -20.80
CA GLU A 143 17.75 22.38 -21.79
C GLU A 143 16.52 21.76 -21.11
N GLY A 144 15.39 22.47 -21.16
CA GLY A 144 14.07 21.88 -20.87
C GLY A 144 13.70 21.63 -19.40
N GLY A 145 14.41 22.19 -18.42
CA GLY A 145 14.12 21.97 -16.99
C GLY A 145 14.85 20.76 -16.37
N GLN A 146 15.72 20.11 -17.15
CA GLN A 146 16.70 19.13 -16.68
C GLN A 146 18.10 19.69 -16.94
N CYS A 147 19.03 19.48 -16.02
CA CYS A 147 20.42 19.93 -16.12
C CYS A 147 21.20 19.04 -17.10
N ALA A 148 20.89 19.12 -18.40
CA ALA A 148 21.52 18.27 -19.40
C ALA A 148 22.96 18.72 -19.73
N PHE A 149 23.91 17.77 -19.75
CA PHE A 149 25.15 17.92 -20.50
C PHE A 149 24.80 18.02 -21.99
N SER A 150 24.75 19.21 -22.58
CA SER A 150 24.78 19.28 -24.04
C SER A 150 26.19 18.90 -24.50
N ALA A 151 26.36 17.68 -24.99
CA ALA A 151 27.43 17.42 -25.94
C ALA A 151 27.05 18.18 -27.22
N PHE A 152 27.41 19.47 -27.31
CA PHE A 152 27.46 20.14 -28.59
C PHE A 152 28.42 19.32 -29.45
N THR A 153 27.88 18.51 -30.36
CA THR A 153 28.62 18.08 -31.52
C THR A 153 29.06 19.36 -32.22
N ALA A 154 30.37 19.60 -32.25
CA ALA A 154 30.94 20.62 -33.09
C ALA A 154 30.51 20.31 -34.53
N ALA A 155 29.49 21.02 -35.03
CA ALA A 155 29.17 21.05 -36.43
C ALA A 155 30.30 21.81 -37.13
N VAL A 156 31.14 21.02 -37.80
CA VAL A 156 32.13 21.27 -38.87
C VAL A 156 32.51 22.74 -39.13
#